data_AF-A0A0H3MD60-F1
#
_entry.id   AF-A0A0H3MD60-F1
#
_cell.length_a   1.000
_cell.length_b   1.000
_cell.length_c   1.000
_cell.angle_alpha   90.00
_cell.angle_beta   90.00
_cell.angle_gamma   90.00
#
_symmetry.space_group_name_H-M   'P 1'
#
loop_
_entity.id
_entity.type
_entity.pdbx_description
1 polymer ?
#
loop_
_entity_poly.entity_id
_entity_poly.type
_entity_poly.pdbx_seq_one_letter_code
_entity_poly.pdbx_strand_id
1 'polypeptide(L)'
;MAFGRRTGKDGGKRKAGHAPVQPADEHVRPEDTVVASAAAASGVEDQEELQGPFDIDDFDDPSVAVLARLDLGSVLIPMPAAGQVQVELTESGVPSAVWVITPNGRYSIAAYAAPKTGGLWREVAGELADSLRKDSAKVSIKDGPWGREVIGIAAGVVRFIGVNGYRWMIRCVVNGPQETVDALTEEAREALADTVVRRGDTPLPVRTPLPVHLPEPMAAQLREAAAAQADTQRQAAAGVARRGAQGSAMQQLRSTTGG
;
A
#
# COMPACT_ATOMS: atom_id res chain seq x y z
N MET A 1 14.06 -36.01 -3.23
CA MET A 1 12.80 -36.15 -3.99
C MET A 1 12.23 -37.53 -3.72
N ALA A 2 11.15 -37.62 -2.94
CA ALA A 2 10.47 -38.86 -2.60
C ALA A 2 8.98 -38.67 -2.91
N PHE A 3 8.48 -39.34 -3.95
CA PHE A 3 7.14 -39.18 -4.49
C PHE A 3 6.19 -40.24 -3.92
N GLY A 4 5.18 -39.80 -3.18
CA GLY A 4 4.09 -40.62 -2.64
C GLY A 4 3.02 -40.92 -3.71
N ARG A 5 2.82 -42.21 -3.98
CA ARG A 5 1.88 -42.78 -4.97
C ARG A 5 0.43 -42.73 -4.47
N ARG A 6 -0.52 -42.29 -5.29
CA ARG A 6 -1.96 -42.54 -5.13
C ARG A 6 -2.47 -43.53 -6.18
N THR A 7 -3.27 -44.49 -5.74
CA THR A 7 -3.87 -45.58 -6.52
C THR A 7 -5.19 -45.15 -7.15
N GLY A 8 -5.29 -45.26 -8.48
CA GLY A 8 -6.55 -45.20 -9.23
C GLY A 8 -6.78 -46.56 -9.92
N LYS A 9 -7.95 -47.13 -9.70
CA LYS A 9 -8.43 -48.43 -10.19
C LYS A 9 -9.52 -48.18 -11.22
N ASP A 10 -9.26 -48.57 -12.46
CA ASP A 10 -10.19 -48.99 -13.52
C ASP A 10 -9.31 -49.20 -14.77
N GLY A 11 -9.42 -50.23 -15.60
CA GLY A 11 -10.52 -51.12 -15.92
C GLY A 11 -10.50 -51.27 -17.45
N GLY A 12 -9.77 -52.25 -18.00
CA GLY A 12 -9.73 -52.48 -19.45
C GLY A 12 -8.56 -53.35 -19.93
N LYS A 13 -8.84 -54.62 -20.20
CA LYS A 13 -7.87 -55.62 -20.71
C LYS A 13 -8.17 -55.91 -22.20
N ARG A 14 -7.09 -55.90 -23.01
CA ARG A 14 -6.75 -56.86 -24.11
C ARG A 14 -7.54 -56.69 -25.44
N LYS A 15 -7.04 -56.98 -26.66
CA LYS A 15 -5.92 -57.76 -27.28
C LYS A 15 -5.62 -57.09 -28.66
N ALA A 16 -4.39 -56.93 -29.16
CA ALA A 16 -3.36 -57.86 -29.66
C ALA A 16 -3.54 -58.37 -31.12
N GLY A 17 -2.46 -58.22 -31.90
CA GLY A 17 -2.12 -58.99 -33.12
C GLY A 17 -2.24 -58.19 -34.44
N HIS A 18 -1.44 -58.37 -35.48
CA HIS A 18 -0.21 -59.14 -35.75
C HIS A 18 0.25 -58.70 -37.17
N ALA A 19 1.56 -58.75 -37.47
CA ALA A 19 2.17 -58.49 -38.80
C ALA A 19 1.86 -59.62 -39.83
N PRO A 20 2.14 -59.46 -41.15
CA PRO A 20 3.48 -59.78 -41.70
C PRO A 20 3.95 -59.06 -43.01
N VAL A 21 5.24 -58.68 -43.04
CA VAL A 21 6.37 -58.91 -44.00
C VAL A 21 6.19 -59.24 -45.52
N GLN A 22 6.62 -58.29 -46.39
CA GLN A 22 7.52 -58.29 -47.62
C GLN A 22 7.20 -59.08 -48.95
N PRO A 23 7.89 -58.83 -50.11
CA PRO A 23 8.58 -57.62 -50.67
C PRO A 23 8.30 -57.35 -52.20
N ALA A 24 8.76 -56.21 -52.75
CA ALA A 24 9.53 -56.05 -54.03
C ALA A 24 9.35 -54.68 -54.73
N ASP A 25 10.51 -54.13 -55.16
CA ASP A 25 10.83 -53.18 -56.25
C ASP A 25 10.36 -51.70 -56.28
N GLU A 26 11.23 -50.85 -55.73
CA GLU A 26 11.92 -49.68 -56.34
C GLU A 26 11.23 -48.82 -57.43
N HIS A 27 10.84 -47.58 -57.07
CA HIS A 27 11.17 -46.38 -57.84
C HIS A 27 11.15 -45.10 -56.98
N VAL A 28 12.23 -44.32 -57.09
CA VAL A 28 12.65 -43.17 -56.29
C VAL A 28 11.92 -41.88 -56.67
N ARG A 29 11.41 -41.11 -55.68
CA ARG A 29 11.44 -39.63 -55.62
C ARG A 29 11.42 -39.15 -54.14
N PRO A 30 12.13 -38.07 -53.76
CA PRO A 30 12.37 -37.72 -52.36
C PRO A 30 11.26 -36.82 -51.80
N GLU A 31 10.81 -37.08 -50.58
CA GLU A 31 9.97 -36.18 -49.79
C GLU A 31 10.59 -35.94 -48.41
N ASP A 32 10.35 -34.72 -47.92
CA ASP A 32 11.13 -33.99 -46.94
C ASP A 32 11.31 -34.67 -45.57
N THR A 33 12.56 -34.62 -45.10
CA THR A 33 12.96 -34.90 -43.72
C THR A 33 12.35 -33.84 -42.80
N VAL A 34 11.25 -34.18 -42.13
CA VAL A 34 10.81 -33.50 -40.91
C VAL A 34 11.79 -33.82 -39.79
N VAL A 35 12.79 -32.97 -39.62
CA VAL A 35 13.62 -32.89 -38.42
C VAL A 35 12.73 -32.40 -37.28
N ALA A 36 12.33 -33.33 -36.40
CA ALA A 36 11.75 -33.03 -35.11
C ALA A 36 12.81 -32.32 -34.26
N SER A 37 12.91 -31.01 -34.43
CA SER A 37 13.65 -30.13 -33.53
C SER A 37 12.92 -30.12 -32.20
N ALA A 38 13.54 -30.75 -31.20
CA ALA A 38 13.26 -30.54 -29.79
C ALA A 38 13.58 -29.07 -29.44
N ALA A 39 12.68 -28.18 -29.83
CA ALA A 39 12.57 -26.87 -29.22
C ALA A 39 11.94 -27.11 -27.84
N ALA A 40 12.75 -26.93 -26.81
CA ALA A 40 12.29 -26.76 -25.46
C ALA A 40 11.08 -25.84 -25.48
N ALA A 41 9.91 -26.41 -25.19
CA ALA A 41 8.80 -25.64 -24.67
C ALA A 41 9.28 -25.14 -23.31
N SER A 42 9.99 -24.02 -23.33
CA SER A 42 10.09 -23.12 -22.20
C SER A 42 8.65 -22.72 -21.93
N GLY A 43 7.99 -23.52 -21.10
CA GLY A 43 6.85 -23.06 -20.35
C GLY A 43 7.34 -21.89 -19.53
N VAL A 44 7.29 -20.71 -20.13
CA VAL A 44 6.94 -19.52 -19.38
C VAL A 44 5.50 -19.79 -18.97
N GLU A 45 5.36 -20.62 -17.93
CA GLU A 45 4.22 -20.47 -17.06
C GLU A 45 4.35 -19.00 -16.64
N ASP A 46 3.44 -18.18 -17.14
CA ASP A 46 3.06 -16.94 -16.47
C ASP A 46 2.77 -17.36 -15.02
N GLN A 47 3.81 -17.46 -14.20
CA GLN A 47 3.68 -17.22 -12.79
C GLN A 47 3.11 -15.81 -12.79
N GLU A 48 1.80 -15.70 -12.57
CA GLU A 48 1.20 -14.45 -12.14
C GLU A 48 2.13 -13.98 -11.02
N GLU A 49 3.05 -13.07 -11.34
CA GLU A 49 3.93 -12.45 -10.36
C GLU A 49 2.95 -11.95 -9.32
N LEU A 50 2.99 -12.55 -8.13
CA LEU A 50 2.09 -12.21 -7.04
C LEU A 50 2.21 -10.71 -6.84
N GLN A 51 1.28 -9.95 -7.40
CA GLN A 51 1.24 -8.51 -7.20
C GLN A 51 0.70 -8.37 -5.78
N GLY A 52 1.56 -7.87 -4.89
CA GLY A 52 1.26 -7.66 -3.49
C GLY A 52 0.04 -6.75 -3.28
N PRO A 53 -0.25 -6.36 -2.03
CA PRO A 53 0.65 -6.32 -0.89
C PRO A 53 1.01 -7.70 -0.33
N PHE A 54 2.19 -7.79 0.25
CA PHE A 54 2.76 -9.03 0.81
C PHE A 54 2.63 -9.07 2.34
N ASP A 55 2.59 -10.26 2.91
CA ASP A 55 2.94 -10.45 4.32
C ASP A 55 4.48 -10.49 4.45
N ILE A 56 5.02 -10.03 5.58
CA ILE A 56 6.46 -10.14 5.84
C ILE A 56 6.90 -11.61 5.90
N ASP A 57 5.99 -12.50 6.32
CA ASP A 57 6.25 -13.94 6.39
C ASP A 57 6.30 -14.61 5.00
N ASP A 58 5.96 -13.88 3.92
CA ASP A 58 6.12 -14.36 2.54
C ASP A 58 7.60 -14.32 2.07
N PHE A 59 8.49 -13.66 2.82
CA PHE A 59 9.91 -13.53 2.51
C PHE A 59 10.77 -14.47 3.38
N ASP A 60 11.58 -15.32 2.75
CA ASP A 60 12.55 -16.18 3.46
C ASP A 60 13.60 -15.38 4.24
N ASP A 61 13.98 -14.21 3.71
CA ASP A 61 14.87 -13.25 4.36
C ASP A 61 14.13 -11.92 4.56
N PRO A 62 13.75 -11.58 5.81
CA PRO A 62 13.06 -10.33 6.12
C PRO A 62 13.85 -9.07 5.75
N SER A 63 15.18 -9.16 5.61
CA SER A 63 15.99 -8.00 5.19
C SER A 63 15.66 -7.55 3.76
N VAL A 64 15.25 -8.48 2.89
CA VAL A 64 14.81 -8.20 1.52
C VAL A 64 13.51 -7.40 1.50
N ALA A 65 12.61 -7.66 2.45
CA ALA A 65 11.37 -6.90 2.58
C ALA A 65 11.62 -5.42 2.95
N VAL A 66 12.76 -5.08 3.55
CA VAL A 66 13.10 -3.71 3.95
C VAL A 66 13.81 -2.94 2.82
N LEU A 67 14.45 -3.64 1.88
CA LEU A 67 15.20 -2.99 0.79
C LEU A 67 14.29 -2.09 -0.04
N ALA A 68 14.73 -0.85 -0.27
CA ALA A 68 14.03 0.17 -1.05
C ALA A 68 12.62 0.56 -0.53
N ARG A 69 12.25 0.16 0.68
CA ARG A 69 10.97 0.52 1.31
C ARG A 69 11.19 1.39 2.56
N LEU A 70 10.29 2.33 2.78
CA LEU A 70 10.18 3.08 4.02
C LEU A 70 9.54 2.17 5.08
N ASP A 71 10.31 1.83 6.11
CA ASP A 71 9.81 1.04 7.25
C ASP A 71 8.99 1.93 8.19
N LEU A 72 7.67 1.68 8.25
CA LEU A 72 6.73 2.34 9.17
C LEU A 72 6.35 1.45 10.35
N GLY A 73 7.16 0.43 10.66
CA GLY A 73 6.93 -0.55 11.71
C GLY A 73 5.99 -1.66 11.28
N SER A 74 4.69 -1.37 11.12
CA SER A 74 3.69 -2.35 10.72
C SER A 74 3.46 -2.46 9.21
N VAL A 75 3.93 -1.48 8.45
CA VAL A 75 3.83 -1.44 7.00
C VAL A 75 5.15 -0.94 6.44
N LEU A 76 5.62 -1.55 5.37
CA LEU A 76 6.79 -1.12 4.61
C LEU A 76 6.29 -0.70 3.24
N ILE A 77 6.47 0.57 2.91
CA ILE A 77 5.94 1.15 1.67
C ILE A 77 7.08 1.56 0.74
N PRO A 78 7.00 1.28 -0.57
CA PRO A 78 7.93 1.86 -1.53
C PRO A 78 7.72 3.38 -1.58
N MET A 79 8.81 4.13 -1.72
CA MET A 79 8.75 5.58 -1.90
C MET A 79 8.85 5.92 -3.40
N PRO A 80 7.86 6.63 -3.98
CA PRO A 80 8.00 7.15 -5.33
C PRO A 80 9.22 8.07 -5.44
N ALA A 81 9.88 8.11 -6.59
CA ALA A 81 11.09 8.91 -6.81
C ALA A 81 10.91 10.41 -6.50
N ALA A 82 9.69 10.94 -6.72
CA ALA A 82 9.33 12.32 -6.40
C ALA A 82 8.46 12.44 -5.12
N GLY A 83 8.27 11.34 -4.39
CA GLY A 83 7.39 11.27 -3.23
C GLY A 83 7.97 11.97 -2.02
N GLN A 84 7.20 12.88 -1.42
CA GLN A 84 7.52 13.47 -0.11
C GLN A 84 6.66 12.83 0.97
N VAL A 85 7.15 12.79 2.20
CA VAL A 85 6.41 12.23 3.34
C VAL A 85 5.91 13.36 4.23
N GLN A 86 4.60 13.38 4.50
CA GLN A 86 3.99 14.22 5.52
C GLN A 86 3.41 13.32 6.61
N VAL A 87 3.82 13.57 7.85
CA VAL A 87 3.32 12.85 9.02
C VAL A 87 2.19 13.63 9.67
N GLU A 88 1.09 12.94 9.95
CA GLU A 88 0.04 13.41 10.82
C GLU A 88 0.25 12.84 12.22
N LEU A 89 0.20 13.71 13.23
CA LEU A 89 0.35 13.33 14.63
C LEU A 89 -1.00 13.49 15.33
N THR A 90 -1.28 12.59 16.28
CA THR A 90 -2.35 12.76 17.26
C THR A 90 -2.03 13.92 18.20
N GLU A 91 -3.02 14.38 18.98
CA GLU A 91 -2.82 15.40 20.03
C GLU A 91 -1.76 14.98 21.07
N SER A 92 -1.59 13.67 21.28
CA SER A 92 -0.56 13.10 22.16
C SER A 92 0.84 13.03 21.51
N GLY A 93 0.99 13.50 20.26
CA GLY A 93 2.25 13.50 19.52
C GLY A 93 2.61 12.15 18.88
N VAL A 94 1.70 11.18 18.89
CA VAL A 94 1.90 9.85 18.28
C VAL A 94 1.53 9.91 16.80
N PRO A 95 2.34 9.41 15.85
CA PRO A 95 1.98 9.31 14.44
C PRO A 95 0.64 8.60 14.24
N SER A 96 -0.34 9.30 13.66
CA SER A 96 -1.66 8.76 13.32
C SER A 96 -1.73 8.26 11.88
N ALA A 97 -1.10 8.98 10.96
CA ALA A 97 -1.08 8.67 9.55
C ALA A 97 0.21 9.19 8.88
N VAL A 98 0.64 8.50 7.84
CA VAL A 98 1.75 8.92 6.98
C VAL A 98 1.21 9.09 5.57
N TRP A 99 1.33 10.31 5.04
CA TRP A 99 0.90 10.70 3.72
C TRP A 99 2.11 10.78 2.79
N VAL A 100 2.05 10.06 1.67
CA VAL A 100 2.96 10.26 0.54
C VAL A 100 2.35 11.32 -0.36
N ILE A 101 3.11 12.39 -0.62
CA ILE A 101 2.72 13.52 -1.46
C ILE A 101 3.43 13.39 -2.80
N THR A 102 2.67 13.49 -3.87
CA THR A 102 3.14 13.45 -5.26
C THR A 102 2.62 14.69 -6.01
N PRO A 103 3.11 14.97 -7.23
CA PRO A 103 2.57 16.06 -8.05
C PRO A 103 1.06 15.91 -8.36
N ASN A 104 0.53 14.69 -8.32
CA ASN A 104 -0.86 14.37 -8.66
C ASN A 104 -1.82 14.42 -7.45
N GLY A 105 -1.29 14.54 -6.22
CA GLY A 105 -2.05 14.64 -4.98
C GLY A 105 -1.35 13.92 -3.83
N ARG A 106 -2.08 13.21 -2.99
CA ARG A 106 -1.49 12.43 -1.89
C ARG A 106 -2.21 11.13 -1.63
N TYR A 107 -1.49 10.14 -1.14
CA TYR A 107 -2.08 8.90 -0.67
C TYR A 107 -1.49 8.47 0.67
N SER A 108 -2.21 7.65 1.42
CA SER A 108 -1.75 7.03 2.66
C SER A 108 -2.09 5.55 2.64
N ILE A 109 -1.20 4.72 3.18
CA ILE A 109 -1.37 3.27 3.31
C ILE A 109 -1.28 2.92 4.79
N ALA A 110 -2.33 2.33 5.33
CA ALA A 110 -2.36 1.90 6.73
C ALA A 110 -2.88 0.47 6.84
N ALA A 111 -2.30 -0.31 7.75
CA ALA A 111 -2.73 -1.66 8.05
C ALA A 111 -3.56 -1.73 9.34
N TYR A 112 -4.49 -2.66 9.38
CA TYR A 112 -5.42 -2.92 10.48
C TYR A 112 -5.41 -4.40 10.81
N ALA A 113 -5.60 -4.74 12.08
CA ALA A 113 -5.83 -6.11 12.49
C ALA A 113 -7.15 -6.63 11.90
N ALA A 114 -7.13 -7.84 11.33
CA ALA A 114 -8.27 -8.46 10.67
C ALA A 114 -8.49 -9.91 11.12
N PRO A 115 -9.69 -10.48 10.90
CA PRO A 115 -9.93 -11.92 11.12
C PRO A 115 -9.08 -12.79 10.19
N LYS A 116 -8.85 -14.05 10.60
CA LYS A 116 -8.20 -15.06 9.74
C LYS A 116 -9.00 -15.39 8.48
N THR A 117 -10.31 -15.23 8.53
CA THR A 117 -11.24 -15.52 7.43
C THR A 117 -11.23 -14.47 6.33
N GLY A 118 -10.54 -13.33 6.53
CA GLY A 118 -10.58 -12.19 5.63
C GLY A 118 -11.95 -11.50 5.59
N GLY A 119 -12.22 -10.76 4.51
CA GLY A 119 -13.51 -10.14 4.24
C GLY A 119 -13.77 -8.79 4.93
N LEU A 120 -12.90 -8.37 5.85
CA LEU A 120 -13.06 -7.12 6.60
C LEU A 120 -13.21 -5.90 5.69
N TRP A 121 -12.44 -5.82 4.61
CA TRP A 121 -12.54 -4.71 3.66
C TRP A 121 -13.96 -4.54 3.11
N ARG A 122 -14.71 -5.63 2.88
CA ARG A 122 -16.05 -5.55 2.31
C ARG A 122 -17.01 -4.78 3.22
N GLU A 123 -16.90 -5.01 4.52
CA GLU A 123 -17.69 -4.34 5.57
C GLU A 123 -17.27 -2.88 5.69
N VAL A 124 -15.96 -2.64 5.83
CA VAL A 124 -15.38 -1.29 5.94
C VAL A 124 -15.71 -0.43 4.71
N ALA A 125 -15.66 -0.99 3.50
CA ALA A 125 -16.03 -0.29 2.27
C ALA A 125 -17.52 0.13 2.27
N GLY A 126 -18.41 -0.71 2.79
CA GLY A 126 -19.83 -0.37 2.95
C GLY A 126 -20.01 0.83 3.89
N GLU A 127 -19.38 0.77 5.06
CA GLU A 127 -19.43 1.85 6.05
C GLU A 127 -18.82 3.16 5.53
N LEU A 128 -17.69 3.10 4.81
CA LEU A 128 -17.05 4.26 4.20
C LEU A 128 -17.96 4.89 3.14
N ALA A 129 -18.60 4.08 2.29
CA ALA A 129 -19.54 4.57 1.30
C ALA A 129 -20.74 5.26 1.96
N ASP A 130 -21.27 4.70 3.04
CA ASP A 130 -22.39 5.29 3.79
C ASP A 130 -22.00 6.60 4.49
N SER A 131 -20.80 6.66 5.08
CA SER A 131 -20.27 7.90 5.67
C SER A 131 -20.11 9.00 4.62
N LEU A 132 -19.50 8.70 3.47
CA LEU A 132 -19.35 9.68 2.39
C LEU A 132 -20.70 10.19 1.85
N ARG A 133 -21.72 9.33 1.77
CA ARG A 133 -23.08 9.75 1.36
C ARG A 133 -23.70 10.71 2.37
N LYS A 134 -23.49 10.49 3.67
CA LYS A 134 -23.97 11.40 4.73
C LYS A 134 -23.29 12.76 4.64
N ASP A 135 -22.02 12.79 4.24
CA ASP A 135 -21.25 14.02 4.02
C ASP A 135 -21.56 14.70 2.66
N SER A 136 -22.67 14.32 2.02
CA SER A 136 -23.16 14.88 0.75
C SER A 136 -22.18 14.74 -0.43
N ALA A 137 -21.22 13.82 -0.37
CA ALA A 137 -20.38 13.48 -1.50
C ALA A 137 -21.15 12.61 -2.52
N LYS A 138 -20.85 12.77 -3.81
CA LYS A 138 -21.27 11.78 -4.82
C LYS A 138 -20.44 10.52 -4.63
N VAL A 139 -21.08 9.41 -4.28
CA VAL A 139 -20.41 8.14 -4.01
C VAL A 139 -20.62 7.16 -5.15
N SER A 140 -19.54 6.55 -5.61
CA SER A 140 -19.55 5.41 -6.54
C SER A 140 -18.65 4.29 -6.03
N ILE A 141 -18.93 3.07 -6.47
CA ILE A 141 -18.11 1.90 -6.20
C ILE A 141 -17.60 1.41 -7.55
N LYS A 142 -16.29 1.17 -7.65
CA LYS A 142 -15.66 0.57 -8.84
C LYS A 142 -14.89 -0.68 -8.45
N ASP A 143 -14.79 -1.62 -9.37
CA ASP A 143 -13.90 -2.77 -9.18
C ASP A 143 -12.45 -2.36 -9.49
N GLY A 144 -11.54 -2.75 -8.61
CA GLY A 144 -10.09 -2.59 -8.75
C GLY A 144 -9.36 -3.92 -8.56
N PRO A 145 -8.02 -3.91 -8.61
CA PRO A 145 -7.20 -5.13 -8.61
C PRO A 145 -7.45 -6.04 -7.41
N TRP A 146 -7.68 -5.48 -6.22
CA TRP A 146 -7.93 -6.22 -4.97
C TRP A 146 -9.41 -6.28 -4.57
N GLY A 147 -10.30 -5.90 -5.48
CA GLY A 147 -11.74 -5.87 -5.29
C GLY A 147 -12.32 -4.46 -5.28
N ARG A 148 -13.47 -4.30 -4.61
CA ARG A 148 -14.25 -3.06 -4.67
C ARG A 148 -13.52 -1.88 -4.04
N GLU A 149 -13.50 -0.76 -4.72
CA GLU A 149 -12.97 0.52 -4.27
C GLU A 149 -14.12 1.53 -4.11
N VAL A 150 -14.04 2.36 -3.07
CA VAL A 150 -15.05 3.37 -2.77
C VAL A 150 -14.55 4.73 -3.22
N ILE A 151 -15.32 5.44 -4.03
CA ILE A 151 -14.95 6.75 -4.57
C ILE A 151 -15.98 7.78 -4.11
N GLY A 152 -15.51 8.82 -3.43
CA GLY A 152 -16.30 10.01 -3.08
C GLY A 152 -15.84 11.22 -3.88
N ILE A 153 -16.79 11.95 -4.46
CA ILE A 153 -16.53 13.18 -5.22
C ILE A 153 -17.26 14.34 -4.54
N ALA A 154 -16.49 15.37 -4.17
CA ALA A 154 -16.96 16.65 -3.64
C ALA A 154 -16.12 17.79 -4.24
N ALA A 155 -15.43 18.58 -3.41
CA ALA A 155 -14.47 19.59 -3.87
C ALA A 155 -13.22 18.97 -4.55
N GLY A 156 -12.92 17.72 -4.23
CA GLY A 156 -11.91 16.89 -4.88
C GLY A 156 -12.40 15.44 -4.95
N VAL A 157 -11.47 14.51 -5.18
CA VAL A 157 -11.76 13.08 -5.19
C VAL A 157 -11.04 12.40 -4.05
N VAL A 158 -11.79 11.61 -3.30
CA VAL A 158 -11.24 10.62 -2.37
C VAL A 158 -11.56 9.23 -2.88
N ARG A 159 -10.57 8.36 -2.95
CA ARG A 159 -10.72 6.95 -3.29
C ARG A 159 -10.14 6.11 -2.18
N PHE A 160 -10.91 5.12 -1.74
CA PHE A 160 -10.47 4.13 -0.78
C PHE A 160 -10.27 2.79 -1.48
N ILE A 161 -9.06 2.27 -1.38
CA ILE A 161 -8.65 0.95 -1.87
C ILE A 161 -8.35 0.11 -0.65
N GLY A 162 -8.79 -1.14 -0.62
CA GLY A 162 -8.44 -2.01 0.49
C GLY A 162 -8.16 -3.43 0.06
N VAL A 163 -7.25 -4.04 0.82
CA VAL A 163 -6.70 -5.36 0.53
C VAL A 163 -6.75 -6.20 1.78
N ASN A 164 -7.25 -7.43 1.68
CA ASN A 164 -7.26 -8.35 2.82
C ASN A 164 -6.09 -9.32 2.71
N GLY A 165 -5.36 -9.50 3.80
CA GLY A 165 -4.37 -10.56 3.93
C GLY A 165 -4.66 -11.46 5.14
N TYR A 166 -3.70 -12.30 5.51
CA TYR A 166 -3.87 -13.22 6.63
C TYR A 166 -3.77 -12.47 7.97
N ARG A 167 -4.92 -12.23 8.61
CA ARG A 167 -5.05 -11.53 9.91
C ARG A 167 -4.74 -10.03 9.87
N TRP A 168 -4.59 -9.45 8.68
CA TRP A 168 -4.45 -8.01 8.47
C TRP A 168 -5.29 -7.54 7.29
N MET A 169 -5.55 -6.24 7.23
CA MET A 169 -6.21 -5.57 6.11
C MET A 169 -5.52 -4.22 5.89
N ILE A 170 -5.16 -3.92 4.64
CA ILE A 170 -4.68 -2.59 4.25
C ILE A 170 -5.87 -1.75 3.82
N ARG A 171 -5.86 -0.48 4.25
CA ARG A 171 -6.65 0.60 3.66
C ARG A 171 -5.71 1.65 3.11
N CYS A 172 -5.77 1.84 1.79
CA CYS A 172 -5.17 2.96 1.12
C CYS A 172 -6.21 4.04 0.88
N VAL A 173 -5.85 5.28 1.19
CA VAL A 173 -6.67 6.47 0.94
C VAL A 173 -5.94 7.34 -0.07
N VAL A 174 -6.54 7.51 -1.23
CA VAL A 174 -6.08 8.39 -2.30
C VAL A 174 -6.89 9.67 -2.26
N ASN A 175 -6.22 10.83 -2.23
CA ASN A 175 -6.88 12.14 -2.16
C ASN A 175 -6.19 13.12 -3.12
N GLY A 176 -6.95 13.63 -4.09
CA GLY A 176 -6.41 14.55 -5.09
C GLY A 176 -7.48 15.29 -5.90
N PRO A 177 -7.04 16.22 -6.76
CA PRO A 177 -7.88 16.90 -7.73
C PRO A 177 -8.56 15.94 -8.72
N GLN A 178 -9.71 16.33 -9.29
CA GLN A 178 -10.43 15.49 -10.25
C GLN A 178 -9.61 15.23 -11.52
N GLU A 179 -8.73 16.17 -11.90
CA GLU A 179 -7.96 16.10 -13.14
C GLU A 179 -6.81 15.10 -13.07
N THR A 180 -6.25 14.87 -11.88
CA THR A 180 -5.03 14.06 -11.67
C THR A 180 -5.26 12.80 -10.84
N VAL A 181 -6.48 12.58 -10.31
CA VAL A 181 -6.74 11.45 -9.41
C VAL A 181 -6.54 10.08 -10.06
N ASP A 182 -6.78 9.95 -11.36
CA ASP A 182 -6.59 8.67 -12.04
C ASP A 182 -5.09 8.30 -12.10
N ALA A 183 -4.22 9.27 -12.43
CA ALA A 183 -2.76 9.07 -12.37
C ALA A 183 -2.28 8.78 -10.92
N LEU A 184 -2.79 9.54 -9.95
CA LEU A 184 -2.50 9.30 -8.52
C LEU A 184 -2.97 7.92 -8.05
N THR A 185 -4.09 7.42 -8.59
CA THR A 185 -4.63 6.10 -8.25
C THR A 185 -3.68 5.01 -8.74
N GLU A 186 -3.14 5.14 -9.95
CA GLU A 186 -2.15 4.18 -10.45
C GLU A 186 -0.84 4.23 -9.65
N GLU A 187 -0.32 5.43 -9.31
CA GLU A 187 0.84 5.57 -8.40
C GLU A 187 0.60 4.88 -7.05
N ALA A 188 -0.58 5.06 -6.46
CA ALA A 188 -0.94 4.43 -5.19
C ALA A 188 -1.10 2.90 -5.32
N ARG A 189 -1.56 2.40 -6.47
CA ARG A 189 -1.66 0.97 -6.77
C ARG A 189 -0.29 0.34 -6.97
N GLU A 190 0.61 0.99 -7.69
CA GLU A 190 2.01 0.56 -7.81
C GLU A 190 2.66 0.48 -6.42
N ALA A 191 2.45 1.49 -5.59
CA ALA A 191 2.96 1.48 -4.23
C ALA A 191 2.33 0.37 -3.36
N LEU A 192 1.03 0.12 -3.50
CA LEU A 192 0.35 -0.97 -2.82
C LEU A 192 0.86 -2.35 -3.26
N ALA A 193 1.08 -2.55 -4.55
CA ALA A 193 1.56 -3.81 -5.11
C ALA A 193 2.92 -4.21 -4.55
N ASP A 194 3.76 -3.25 -4.16
CA ASP A 194 5.06 -3.49 -3.53
C ASP A 194 5.09 -3.20 -2.02
N THR A 195 3.92 -3.01 -1.40
CA THR A 195 3.81 -2.83 0.06
C THR A 195 3.96 -4.16 0.79
N VAL A 196 4.69 -4.17 1.91
CA VAL A 196 4.80 -5.34 2.81
C VAL A 196 4.15 -5.02 4.16
N VAL A 197 3.36 -5.95 4.70
CA VAL A 197 2.71 -5.82 6.00
C VAL A 197 3.46 -6.65 7.04
N ARG A 198 3.90 -5.98 8.11
CA ARG A 198 4.46 -6.61 9.30
C ARG A 198 3.44 -6.54 10.43
N ARG A 199 2.52 -7.51 10.44
CA ARG A 199 1.46 -7.57 11.46
C ARG A 199 2.01 -7.79 12.88
N GLY A 200 3.06 -8.59 12.99
CA GLY A 200 3.59 -9.09 14.25
C GLY A 200 2.66 -10.09 14.96
N ASP A 201 3.12 -10.59 16.10
CA ASP A 201 2.45 -11.68 16.83
C ASP A 201 1.43 -11.22 17.85
N THR A 202 1.52 -9.96 18.30
CA THR A 202 0.66 -9.42 19.35
C THR A 202 -0.83 -9.53 18.96
N PRO A 203 -1.66 -10.17 19.79
CA PRO A 203 -3.11 -10.20 19.57
C PRO A 203 -3.68 -8.78 19.67
N LEU A 204 -4.40 -8.37 18.62
CA LEU A 204 -5.11 -7.10 18.57
C LEU A 204 -6.58 -7.36 18.21
N PRO A 205 -7.54 -6.60 18.77
CA PRO A 205 -8.92 -6.64 18.34
C PRO A 205 -9.04 -6.37 16.83
N VAL A 206 -10.04 -6.97 16.20
CA VAL A 206 -10.35 -6.73 14.79
C VAL A 206 -10.67 -5.24 14.60
N ARG A 207 -10.17 -4.65 13.51
CA ARG A 207 -10.26 -3.21 13.14
C ARG A 207 -9.36 -2.27 13.95
N THR A 208 -8.55 -2.78 14.88
CA THR A 208 -7.52 -1.95 15.52
C THR A 208 -6.44 -1.58 14.50
N PRO A 209 -6.09 -0.29 14.34
CA PRO A 209 -4.97 0.11 13.48
C PRO A 209 -3.67 -0.50 14.02
N LEU A 210 -2.82 -0.99 13.11
CA LEU A 210 -1.52 -1.47 13.50
C LEU A 210 -0.59 -0.28 13.82
N PRO A 211 0.32 -0.41 14.81
CA PRO A 211 1.20 0.67 15.21
C PRO A 211 2.07 1.19 14.06
N VAL A 212 2.16 2.51 13.94
CA VAL A 212 3.04 3.19 12.99
C VAL A 212 4.25 3.74 13.73
N HIS A 213 5.44 3.42 13.24
CA HIS A 213 6.71 3.88 13.77
C HIS A 213 7.49 4.61 12.69
N LEU A 214 7.87 5.85 12.94
CA LEU A 214 8.69 6.59 11.99
C LEU A 214 10.16 6.18 12.15
N PRO A 215 10.93 6.08 11.06
CA PRO A 215 12.38 5.92 11.15
C PRO A 215 13.01 7.06 11.96
N GLU A 216 14.02 6.72 12.78
CA GLU A 216 14.69 7.68 13.66
C GLU A 216 15.16 8.96 12.95
N PRO A 217 15.75 8.91 11.73
CA PRO A 217 16.13 10.14 11.03
C PRO A 217 14.96 11.08 10.76
N MET A 218 13.79 10.54 10.41
CA MET A 218 12.58 11.33 10.14
C MET A 218 11.95 11.85 11.44
N ALA A 219 11.92 11.02 12.48
CA ALA A 219 11.45 11.42 13.81
C ALA A 219 12.32 12.53 14.41
N ALA A 220 13.65 12.48 14.22
CA ALA A 220 14.57 13.53 14.64
C ALA A 220 14.31 14.85 13.92
N GLN A 221 14.17 14.83 12.59
CA GLN A 221 13.84 16.02 11.79
C GLN A 221 12.52 16.68 12.23
N LEU A 222 11.48 15.89 12.51
CA LEU A 222 10.22 16.41 13.02
C LEU A 222 10.37 17.08 14.39
N ARG A 223 11.18 16.50 15.30
CA ARG A 223 11.47 17.09 16.61
C ARG A 223 12.24 18.40 16.49
N GLU A 224 13.22 18.48 15.60
CA GLU A 224 14.00 19.70 15.34
C GLU A 224 13.12 20.81 14.75
N ALA A 225 12.28 20.49 13.76
CA ALA A 225 11.34 21.43 13.17
C ALA A 225 10.33 21.97 14.20
N ALA A 226 9.81 21.11 15.08
CA ALA A 226 8.91 21.51 16.15
C ALA A 226 9.60 22.43 17.18
N ALA A 227 10.86 22.13 17.55
CA ALA A 227 11.64 22.98 18.44
C ALA A 227 11.90 24.38 17.85
N ALA A 228 12.27 24.45 16.57
CA ALA A 228 12.49 25.72 15.87
C ALA A 228 11.23 26.59 15.79
N GLN A 229 10.06 25.97 15.57
CA GLN A 229 8.77 26.68 15.57
C GLN A 229 8.41 27.21 16.97
N ALA A 230 8.61 26.39 18.00
CA ALA A 230 8.37 26.79 19.39
C ALA A 230 9.26 27.96 19.81
N ASP A 231 10.53 27.96 19.42
CA ASP A 231 11.45 29.07 19.70
C ASP A 231 11.07 30.34 18.94
N THR A 232 10.68 30.22 17.67
CA THR A 232 10.17 31.36 16.88
C THR A 232 8.92 31.96 17.54
N GLN A 233 8.00 31.12 18.02
CA GLN A 233 6.77 31.56 18.66
C GLN A 233 7.04 32.19 20.04
N ARG A 234 8.00 31.65 20.82
CA ARG A 234 8.48 32.26 22.07
C ARG A 234 9.14 33.62 21.83
N GLN A 235 9.96 33.75 20.79
CA GLN A 235 10.60 35.01 20.44
C GLN A 235 9.58 36.05 19.96
N ALA A 236 8.59 35.64 19.16
CA ALA A 236 7.49 36.51 18.73
C ALA A 236 6.64 36.99 19.92
N ALA A 237 6.27 36.09 20.84
CA ALA A 237 5.53 36.43 22.06
C ALA A 237 6.34 37.37 22.98
N ALA A 238 7.64 37.13 23.15
CA ALA A 238 8.54 38.00 23.92
C ALA A 238 8.70 39.39 23.27
N GLY A 239 8.75 39.48 21.94
CA GLY A 239 8.81 40.74 21.20
C GLY A 239 7.52 41.57 21.27
N VAL A 240 6.36 40.92 21.38
CA VAL A 240 5.07 41.59 21.63
C VAL A 240 4.98 42.09 23.08
N ALA A 241 5.38 41.27 24.06
CA ALA A 241 5.39 41.65 25.47
C ALA A 241 6.31 42.85 25.76
N ARG A 242 7.51 42.89 25.15
CA ARG A 242 8.44 44.04 25.28
C ARG A 242 7.87 45.34 24.70
N ARG A 243 7.18 45.29 23.54
CA ARG A 243 6.53 46.46 22.94
C ARG A 243 5.35 46.96 23.78
N GLY A 244 4.56 46.07 24.37
CA GLY A 244 3.47 46.44 25.29
C GLY A 244 3.96 47.15 26.56
N ALA A 245 5.06 46.66 27.17
CA ALA A 245 5.64 47.27 28.37
C ALA A 245 6.22 48.69 28.10
N GLN A 246 6.88 48.89 26.95
CA GLN A 246 7.42 50.20 26.57
C GLN A 246 6.32 51.22 26.23
N GLY A 247 5.22 50.79 25.62
CA GLY A 247 4.06 51.65 25.35
C GLY A 247 3.36 52.15 26.62
N SER A 248 3.25 51.29 27.64
CA SER A 248 2.62 51.63 28.92
C SER A 248 3.47 52.59 29.77
N ALA A 249 4.80 52.41 29.78
CA ALA A 249 5.73 53.30 30.50
C ALA A 249 5.74 54.73 29.93
N MET A 250 5.61 54.89 28.61
CA MET A 250 5.59 56.21 27.95
C MET A 250 4.26 56.96 28.19
N GLN A 251 3.16 56.24 28.46
CA GLN A 251 1.86 56.83 28.78
C GLN A 251 1.82 57.37 30.22
N GLN A 252 2.50 56.73 31.17
CA GLN A 252 2.60 57.19 32.56
C GLN A 252 3.44 58.47 32.71
N LEU A 253 4.49 58.64 31.89
CA LEU A 253 5.31 59.87 31.88
C LEU A 253 4.57 61.09 31.33
N ARG A 254 3.55 60.92 30.48
CA ARG A 254 2.71 62.03 29.99
C ARG A 254 1.69 62.50 31.03
N SER A 255 1.27 61.65 31.96
CA SER A 255 0.30 62.00 33.00
C SER A 255 0.89 62.72 34.21
N THR A 256 2.22 62.71 34.42
CA THR A 256 2.85 63.26 35.64
C THR A 256 3.41 64.68 35.49
N THR A 257 3.42 65.27 34.30
CA THR A 257 4.01 66.61 34.05
C THR A 257 2.96 67.71 33.78
N GLY A 258 1.67 67.39 33.94
CA GLY A 258 0.56 68.32 33.69
C GLY A 258 -0.17 68.86 34.93
N GLY A 259 0.44 68.76 36.12
CA GLY A 259 -0.13 69.26 37.38
C GLY A 259 0.57 70.53 37.86
#